data_AF-A0A2N1QEQ0-F1
#
_entry.id   AF-A0A2N1QEQ0-F1
#
_cell.length_a   1.000
_cell.length_b   1.000
_cell.length_c   1.000
_cell.angle_alpha   90.00
_cell.angle_beta   90.00
_cell.angle_gamma   90.00
#
_symmetry.space_group_name_H-M   'P 1'
#
loop_
_entity.id
_entity.type
_entity.pdbx_description
1 polymer ?
#
loop_
_entity_poly.entity_id
_entity_poly.type
_entity_poly.pdbx_seq_one_letter_code
_entity_poly.pdbx_strand_id
1 'polypeptide(L)'
;MNPITRKKVVNIIKVSLNGIFYAVIIFLVLFSVASIKLKSQADIANIFQTGFLSVQSDSMTGDNKDSFNQGDVILVSMLNDQSRSHLQVGDIVTFYDMRIRSHNTHRIVLIEYIDGEAFLITKGDNATEADRPIHISEALSVHRQTIPGIGNMLDYLQSPVGFALFVILPVLVLLLLEGAFLVRFLLVMNKEKLELKFKKEVQIVNQSLESEIEAIRKEILRELELTKG
;
A
#
# COMPACT_ATOMS: atom_id res chain seq x y z
N MET A 1 -35.46 -3.07 -17.26
CA MET A 1 -34.17 -2.39 -17.58
C MET A 1 -33.63 -2.95 -18.88
N ASN A 2 -33.31 -2.11 -19.86
CA ASN A 2 -32.92 -2.53 -21.22
C ASN A 2 -31.57 -3.32 -21.18
N PRO A 3 -31.42 -4.47 -21.87
CA PRO A 3 -30.21 -5.31 -21.83
C PRO A 3 -28.91 -4.58 -22.18
N ILE A 4 -28.99 -3.53 -23.01
CA ILE A 4 -27.84 -2.70 -23.41
C ILE A 4 -27.33 -1.85 -22.22
N THR A 5 -28.25 -1.27 -21.44
CA THR A 5 -27.91 -0.48 -20.25
C THR A 5 -27.33 -1.35 -19.14
N ARG A 6 -27.84 -2.59 -18.98
CA ARG A 6 -27.30 -3.57 -18.02
C ARG A 6 -25.85 -3.95 -18.34
N LYS A 7 -25.50 -4.19 -19.61
CA LYS A 7 -24.12 -4.51 -20.01
C LYS A 7 -23.15 -3.36 -19.78
N LYS A 8 -23.54 -2.11 -20.09
CA LYS A 8 -22.72 -0.91 -19.82
C LYS A 8 -22.47 -0.71 -18.33
N VAL A 9 -23.50 -0.83 -17.50
CA VAL A 9 -23.39 -0.70 -16.03
C VAL A 9 -22.46 -1.76 -15.45
N VAL A 10 -22.57 -3.02 -15.87
CA VAL A 10 -21.68 -4.11 -15.41
C VAL A 10 -20.22 -3.85 -15.80
N ASN A 11 -19.95 -3.32 -17.00
CA ASN A 11 -18.59 -2.99 -17.41
C ASN A 11 -18.01 -1.81 -16.63
N ILE A 12 -18.80 -0.77 -16.38
CA ILE A 12 -18.37 0.38 -15.56
C ILE A 12 -18.04 -0.09 -14.14
N ILE A 13 -18.93 -0.88 -13.52
CA ILE A 13 -18.69 -1.44 -12.18
C ILE A 13 -17.42 -2.28 -12.16
N LYS A 14 -17.19 -3.15 -13.16
CA LYS A 14 -15.97 -3.95 -13.24
C LYS A 14 -14.71 -3.09 -13.34
N VAL A 15 -14.71 -2.07 -14.19
CA VAL A 15 -13.55 -1.18 -14.36
C VAL A 15 -13.29 -0.39 -13.08
N SER A 16 -14.33 0.17 -12.46
CA SER A 16 -14.21 0.89 -11.19
C SER A 16 -13.72 0.00 -10.05
N LEU A 17 -14.25 -1.22 -9.95
CA LEU A 17 -13.81 -2.21 -8.95
C LEU A 17 -12.34 -2.57 -9.15
N ASN A 18 -11.91 -2.78 -10.40
CA ASN A 18 -10.51 -3.10 -10.72
C ASN A 18 -9.56 -1.93 -10.42
N GLY A 19 -10.01 -0.69 -10.67
CA GLY A 19 -9.26 0.52 -10.32
C GLY A 19 -9.07 0.68 -8.81
N ILE A 20 -10.16 0.54 -8.05
CA ILE A 20 -10.13 0.57 -6.57
C ILE A 20 -9.22 -0.55 -6.05
N PHE A 21 -9.34 -1.74 -6.62
CA PHE A 21 -8.54 -2.90 -6.28
C PHE A 21 -7.03 -2.65 -6.44
N TYR A 22 -6.57 -2.15 -7.60
CA TYR A 22 -5.16 -1.83 -7.78
C TYR A 22 -4.69 -0.67 -6.90
N ALA A 23 -5.56 0.31 -6.63
CA ALA A 23 -5.25 1.37 -5.68
C ALA A 23 -5.02 0.84 -4.26
N VAL A 24 -5.83 -0.13 -3.81
CA VAL A 24 -5.63 -0.81 -2.52
C VAL A 24 -4.32 -1.59 -2.52
N ILE A 25 -3.98 -2.32 -3.59
CA ILE A 25 -2.70 -3.03 -3.67
C ILE A 25 -1.52 -2.06 -3.60
N ILE A 26 -1.55 -0.97 -4.37
CA ILE A 26 -0.49 0.06 -4.33
C ILE A 26 -0.38 0.63 -2.92
N PHE A 27 -1.51 0.94 -2.27
CA PHE A 27 -1.54 1.40 -0.90
C PHE A 27 -0.91 0.39 0.08
N LEU A 28 -1.24 -0.90 -0.03
CA LEU A 28 -0.69 -1.94 0.84
C LEU A 28 0.82 -2.17 0.62
N VAL A 29 1.29 -2.07 -0.62
CA VAL A 29 2.73 -2.14 -0.93
C VAL A 29 3.45 -0.93 -0.36
N LEU A 30 2.91 0.28 -0.55
CA LEU A 30 3.47 1.50 0.03
C LEU A 30 3.50 1.44 1.56
N PHE A 31 2.43 0.94 2.18
CA PHE A 31 2.36 0.72 3.62
C PHE A 31 3.41 -0.28 4.09
N SER A 32 3.54 -1.44 3.42
CA SER A 32 4.55 -2.45 3.75
C SER A 32 5.98 -1.90 3.63
N VAL A 33 6.28 -1.15 2.55
CA VAL A 33 7.59 -0.50 2.37
C VAL A 33 7.84 0.55 3.46
N ALA A 34 6.82 1.33 3.85
CA ALA A 34 6.93 2.28 4.94
C ALA A 34 7.20 1.58 6.29
N SER A 35 6.56 0.44 6.56
CA SER A 35 6.81 -0.37 7.76
C SER A 35 8.22 -0.96 7.78
N ILE A 36 8.79 -1.36 6.63
CA ILE A 36 10.17 -1.89 6.54
C ILE A 36 11.22 -0.80 6.83
N LYS A 37 10.89 0.49 6.63
CA LYS A 37 11.80 1.61 6.94
C LYS A 37 11.94 1.93 8.43
N LEU A 38 11.19 1.27 9.31
CA LEU A 38 11.40 1.33 10.75
C LEU A 38 12.71 0.59 11.08
N LYS A 39 13.82 1.32 11.17
CA LYS A 39 15.16 0.74 11.44
C LYS A 39 15.38 0.43 12.91
N SER A 40 14.60 1.05 13.80
CA SER A 40 14.71 0.93 15.26
C SER A 40 13.32 1.01 15.91
N GLN A 41 13.19 0.44 17.12
CA GLN A 41 12.01 0.67 17.98
C GLN A 41 11.79 2.16 18.29
N ALA A 42 12.83 2.99 18.13
CA ALA A 42 12.76 4.43 18.34
C ALA A 42 12.22 5.22 17.13
N ASP A 43 12.08 4.61 15.95
CA ASP A 43 11.58 5.33 14.77
C ASP A 43 10.05 5.42 14.77
N ILE A 44 9.53 6.55 14.30
CA ILE A 44 8.09 6.77 14.10
C ILE A 44 7.73 6.47 12.65
N ALA A 45 6.71 5.65 12.42
CA ALA A 45 6.20 5.37 11.09
C ALA A 45 5.69 6.68 10.45
N ASN A 46 6.26 7.06 9.31
CA ASN A 46 5.96 8.33 8.67
C ASN A 46 5.84 8.21 7.14
N ILE A 47 4.98 9.05 6.57
CA ILE A 47 4.76 9.21 5.13
C ILE A 47 4.95 10.69 4.83
N PHE A 48 5.86 11.05 3.92
CA PHE A 48 6.16 12.44 3.56
C PHE A 48 6.39 13.38 4.78
N GLN A 49 7.18 12.95 5.76
CA GLN A 49 7.47 13.67 7.03
C GLN A 49 6.28 13.85 7.98
N THR A 50 5.15 13.21 7.70
CA THR A 50 4.00 13.14 8.61
C THR A 50 3.99 11.76 9.27
N GLY A 51 4.18 11.74 10.59
CA GLY A 51 4.09 10.55 11.42
C GLY A 51 2.68 10.36 11.98
N PHE A 52 2.37 9.10 12.31
CA PHE A 52 1.11 8.72 12.94
C PHE A 52 1.41 7.88 14.18
N LEU A 53 0.87 8.30 15.33
CA LEU A 53 1.02 7.59 16.59
C LEU A 53 -0.35 7.42 17.24
N SER A 54 -0.62 6.22 17.73
CA SER A 54 -1.74 5.94 18.61
C SER A 54 -1.39 6.35 20.05
N VAL A 55 -2.33 6.98 20.73
CA VAL A 55 -2.13 7.44 22.10
C VAL A 55 -2.36 6.26 23.06
N GLN A 56 -1.28 5.82 23.71
CA GLN A 56 -1.28 4.63 24.56
C GLN A 56 -1.62 4.89 26.03
N SER A 57 -1.68 6.16 26.47
CA SER A 57 -1.92 6.52 27.87
C SER A 57 -2.63 7.86 28.02
N ASP A 58 -3.20 8.11 29.19
CA ASP A 58 -3.88 9.36 29.54
C ASP A 58 -2.94 10.47 30.04
N SER A 59 -1.63 10.38 29.79
CA SER A 59 -0.66 11.37 30.29
C SER A 59 -0.85 12.77 29.69
N MET A 60 -1.48 12.85 28.51
CA MET A 60 -1.79 14.09 27.80
C MET A 60 -3.26 14.51 27.90
N THR A 61 -4.06 13.81 28.70
CA THR A 61 -5.42 14.20 29.00
C THR A 61 -5.40 15.49 29.82
N GLY A 62 -6.18 16.49 29.45
CA GLY A 62 -6.16 17.78 30.13
C GLY A 62 -7.10 18.80 29.51
N ASP A 63 -7.04 20.01 30.03
CA ASP A 63 -7.93 21.11 29.64
C ASP A 63 -7.36 21.97 28.49
N ASN A 64 -6.15 21.67 28.00
CA ASN A 64 -5.58 22.41 26.88
C ASN A 64 -6.32 22.02 25.59
N LYS A 65 -6.44 22.97 24.66
CA LYS A 65 -7.15 22.77 23.37
C LYS A 65 -6.58 21.62 22.51
N ASP A 66 -5.30 21.31 22.74
CA ASP A 66 -4.48 20.33 22.03
C ASP A 66 -4.10 19.15 22.94
N SER A 67 -4.68 19.06 24.14
CA SER A 67 -4.71 17.84 24.94
C SER A 67 -5.48 16.75 24.18
N PHE A 68 -5.13 15.50 24.43
CA PHE A 68 -5.70 14.33 23.76
C PHE A 68 -5.74 13.13 24.68
N ASN A 69 -6.64 12.19 24.40
CA ASN A 69 -6.93 11.08 25.30
C ASN A 69 -6.33 9.76 24.80
N GLN A 70 -6.22 8.78 25.70
CA GLN A 70 -5.91 7.41 25.30
C GLN A 70 -6.89 6.90 24.23
N GLY A 71 -6.36 6.21 23.22
CA GLY A 71 -7.16 5.68 22.11
C GLY A 71 -7.41 6.67 20.98
N ASP A 72 -6.85 7.88 21.06
CA ASP A 72 -6.79 8.82 19.93
C ASP A 72 -5.60 8.50 19.00
N VAL A 73 -5.56 9.12 17.83
CA VAL A 73 -4.38 9.14 16.95
C VAL A 73 -3.88 10.57 16.84
N ILE A 74 -2.58 10.77 17.02
CA ILE A 74 -1.92 12.04 16.79
C ILE A 74 -1.16 12.02 15.46
N LEU A 75 -1.32 13.11 14.71
CA LEU A 75 -0.52 13.42 13.54
C LEU A 75 0.63 14.30 13.99
N VAL A 76 1.83 13.84 13.70
CA VAL A 76 3.07 14.53 14.09
C VAL A 76 3.88 14.91 12.86
N SER A 77 4.62 16.00 12.95
CA SER A 77 5.65 16.31 11.95
C SER A 77 7.00 15.88 12.44
N MET A 78 7.68 15.09 11.61
CA MET A 78 9.06 14.67 11.87
C MET A 78 9.98 15.89 11.90
N LEU A 79 10.79 15.99 12.95
CA LEU A 79 11.73 17.09 13.14
C LEU A 79 13.06 16.78 12.44
N ASN A 80 13.58 17.78 11.74
CA ASN A 80 14.95 17.90 11.29
C ASN A 80 15.69 19.00 12.05
N ASP A 81 17.01 19.14 11.81
CA ASP A 81 17.86 20.09 12.54
C ASP A 81 17.35 21.54 12.49
N GLN A 82 16.83 21.97 11.35
CA GLN A 82 16.27 23.32 11.20
C GLN A 82 14.94 23.48 11.95
N SER A 83 14.04 22.50 11.89
CA SER A 83 12.75 22.59 12.57
C SER A 83 12.87 22.52 14.10
N ARG A 84 13.92 21.87 14.62
CA ARG A 84 14.18 21.80 16.07
C ARG A 84 14.48 23.17 16.66
N SER A 85 15.16 24.05 15.93
CA SER A 85 15.45 25.41 16.44
C SER A 85 14.21 26.30 16.56
N HIS A 86 13.08 25.88 16.00
CA HIS A 86 11.80 26.58 16.09
C HIS A 86 10.88 26.04 17.20
N LEU A 87 11.31 25.03 17.97
CA LEU A 87 10.53 24.51 19.09
C LEU A 87 10.39 25.59 20.18
N GLN A 88 9.20 25.67 20.76
CA GLN A 88 8.85 26.64 21.78
C GLN A 88 8.17 25.99 22.98
N VAL A 89 8.21 26.70 24.12
CA VAL A 89 7.42 26.32 25.29
C VAL A 89 5.94 26.29 24.90
N GLY A 90 5.27 25.19 25.25
CA GLY A 90 3.89 24.90 24.88
C GLY A 90 3.74 23.89 23.74
N ASP A 91 4.77 23.67 22.92
CA ASP A 91 4.74 22.63 21.89
C ASP A 91 4.69 21.24 22.52
N ILE A 92 3.98 20.31 21.87
CA ILE A 92 3.94 18.91 22.29
C ILE A 92 4.89 18.12 21.40
N VAL A 93 5.89 17.49 22.01
CA VAL A 93 6.94 16.75 21.30
C VAL A 93 6.91 15.28 21.65
N THR A 94 7.24 14.45 20.67
CA THR A 94 7.46 13.02 20.88
C THR A 94 8.96 12.72 20.83
N PHE A 95 9.43 11.96 21.80
CA PHE A 95 10.79 11.45 21.91
C PHE A 95 10.76 9.99 22.34
N TYR A 96 11.88 9.27 22.22
CA TYR A 96 11.97 7.88 22.66
C TYR A 96 12.53 7.81 24.07
N ASP A 97 11.74 7.36 25.04
CA ASP A 97 12.17 7.22 26.42
C ASP A 97 12.72 5.81 26.67
N MET A 98 14.02 5.72 26.93
CA MET A 98 14.75 4.48 27.18
C MET A 98 14.29 3.73 28.43
N ARG A 99 13.65 4.41 29.39
CA ARG A 99 13.18 3.79 30.66
C ARG A 99 11.93 2.95 30.45
N ILE A 100 10.98 3.49 29.68
CA ILE A 100 9.75 2.78 29.30
C ILE A 100 9.91 2.02 27.97
N ARG A 101 11.03 2.22 27.26
CA ARG A 101 11.34 1.64 25.95
C ARG A 101 10.21 1.87 24.95
N SER A 102 9.70 3.11 24.93
CA SER A 102 8.55 3.50 24.15
C SER A 102 8.63 4.99 23.82
N HIS A 103 7.91 5.40 22.77
CA HIS A 103 7.68 6.80 22.48
C HIS A 103 6.89 7.45 23.62
N ASN A 104 7.41 8.57 24.11
CA ASN A 104 6.77 9.42 25.09
C ASN A 104 6.45 10.76 24.43
N THR A 105 5.22 11.27 24.62
CA THR A 105 4.74 12.49 23.96
C THR A 105 4.22 13.44 25.00
N HIS A 106 4.93 14.54 25.25
CA HIS A 106 4.64 15.47 26.32
C HIS A 106 4.86 16.93 25.90
N ARG A 107 4.27 17.86 26.65
CA ARG A 107 4.35 19.30 26.37
C ARG A 107 5.63 19.89 26.92
N ILE A 108 6.32 20.71 26.12
CA ILE A 108 7.48 21.48 26.57
C ILE A 108 7.00 22.52 27.57
N VAL A 109 7.48 22.43 28.81
CA VAL A 109 7.20 23.41 29.87
C VAL A 109 8.34 24.40 30.06
N LEU A 110 9.57 24.00 29.71
CA LEU A 110 10.75 24.85 29.79
C LEU A 110 11.80 24.42 28.76
N ILE A 111 12.55 25.39 28.23
CA ILE A 111 13.73 25.16 27.40
C ILE A 111 14.91 25.80 28.14
N GLU A 112 15.89 24.98 28.52
CA GLU A 112 17.10 25.42 29.20
C GLU A 112 18.30 25.35 28.27
N TYR A 113 19.25 26.27 28.45
CA TYR A 113 20.50 26.28 27.69
C TYR A 113 21.66 25.99 28.65
N ILE A 114 22.34 24.87 28.43
CA ILE A 114 23.48 24.43 29.24
C ILE A 114 24.67 24.30 28.27
N ASP A 115 25.75 25.04 28.54
CA ASP A 115 26.96 25.06 27.70
C ASP A 115 26.72 25.35 26.21
N GLY A 116 25.67 26.12 25.90
CA GLY A 116 25.28 26.48 24.54
C GLY A 116 24.40 25.44 23.83
N GLU A 117 24.08 24.33 24.49
CA GLU A 117 23.14 23.30 24.00
C GLU A 117 21.76 23.48 24.62
N ALA A 118 20.72 23.19 23.84
CA ALA A 118 19.33 23.32 24.27
C ALA A 118 18.80 21.99 24.82
N PHE A 119 18.21 22.07 26.02
CA PHE A 119 17.55 20.95 26.69
C PHE A 119 16.07 21.28 26.88
N LEU A 120 15.22 20.31 26.55
CA LEU A 120 13.77 20.41 26.70
C LEU A 120 13.37 19.74 28.00
N ILE A 121 12.60 20.46 28.81
CA ILE A 121 11.90 19.89 29.96
C ILE A 121 10.45 19.76 29.55
N THR A 122 9.98 18.52 29.46
CA THR A 122 8.62 18.20 29.07
C THR A 122 7.79 17.76 30.27
N LYS A 123 6.48 17.83 30.15
CA LYS A 123 5.53 17.33 31.14
C LYS A 123 4.24 16.89 30.46
N GLY A 124 3.69 15.76 30.88
CA GLY A 124 2.35 15.35 30.46
C GLY A 124 1.29 16.29 31.04
N ASP A 125 0.26 16.63 30.26
CA ASP A 125 -0.82 17.51 30.72
C ASP A 125 -1.54 16.96 31.97
N ASN A 126 -1.58 15.63 32.14
CA ASN A 126 -2.13 14.93 33.30
C ASN A 126 -1.06 14.45 34.31
N ALA A 127 0.21 14.83 34.12
CA ALA A 127 1.29 14.41 35.00
C ALA A 127 1.42 15.35 36.20
N THR A 128 1.88 14.84 37.35
CA THR A 128 2.19 15.67 38.52
C THR A 128 3.57 16.31 38.41
N GLU A 129 4.56 15.52 37.99
CA GLU A 129 5.96 15.93 37.87
C GLU A 129 6.37 16.15 36.41
N ALA A 130 7.40 16.97 36.20
CA ALA A 130 8.03 17.11 34.89
C ALA A 130 8.94 15.91 34.60
N ASP A 131 9.13 15.63 33.32
CA ASP A 131 10.09 14.63 32.87
C ASP A 131 11.53 15.10 33.12
N ARG A 132 12.48 14.17 32.95
CA ARG A 132 13.89 14.53 32.94
C ARG A 132 14.20 15.38 31.69
N PRO A 133 15.11 16.36 31.79
CA PRO A 133 15.56 17.10 30.62
C PRO A 133 16.06 16.15 29.53
N ILE A 134 15.62 16.37 28.30
CA ILE A 134 16.12 15.69 27.10
C ILE A 134 16.88 16.67 26.24
N HIS A 135 17.92 16.24 25.53
CA HIS A 135 18.58 17.11 24.58
C HIS A 135 17.66 17.39 23.39
N ILE A 136 17.69 18.60 22.82
CA ILE A 136 16.78 18.99 21.74
C ILE A 136 16.84 18.06 20.52
N SER A 137 18.00 17.43 20.25
CA SER A 137 18.16 16.46 19.16
C SER A 137 17.38 15.16 19.37
N GLU A 138 17.01 14.83 20.61
CA GLU A 138 16.21 13.64 20.95
C GLU A 138 14.73 13.82 20.65
N ALA A 139 14.27 15.07 20.44
CA ALA A 139 12.93 15.35 19.93
C ALA A 139 12.81 14.85 18.48
N LEU A 140 11.95 13.85 18.29
CA LEU A 140 11.74 13.17 17.01
C LEU A 140 10.66 13.85 16.17
N SER A 141 9.62 14.36 16.81
CA SER A 141 8.48 14.96 16.12
C SER A 141 7.73 15.96 16.99
N VAL A 142 6.96 16.84 16.36
CA VAL A 142 6.05 17.79 17.02
C VAL A 142 4.60 17.49 16.64
N HIS A 143 3.70 17.56 17.60
CA HIS A 143 2.25 17.40 17.39
C HIS A 143 1.69 18.45 16.44
N ARG A 144 0.73 18.05 15.61
CA ARG A 144 -0.07 18.98 14.79
C ARG A 144 -1.56 18.85 15.04
N GLN A 145 -2.06 17.62 15.03
CA GLN A 145 -3.49 17.35 15.04
C GLN A 145 -3.78 16.04 15.76
N THR A 146 -4.98 15.95 16.32
CA THR A 146 -5.50 14.74 16.96
C THR A 146 -6.76 14.31 16.22
N ILE A 147 -6.86 13.01 15.94
CA ILE A 147 -8.07 12.37 15.42
C ILE A 147 -8.61 11.45 16.52
N PRO A 148 -9.79 11.75 17.08
CA PRO A 148 -10.29 11.02 18.23
C PRO A 148 -10.80 9.62 17.87
N GLY A 149 -10.60 8.67 18.79
CA GLY A 149 -11.30 7.37 18.80
C GLY A 149 -10.89 6.35 17.74
N ILE A 150 -9.81 6.57 16.98
CA ILE A 150 -9.31 5.62 15.97
C ILE A 150 -7.97 4.95 16.34
N GLY A 151 -7.43 5.25 17.52
CA GLY A 151 -6.14 4.72 18.01
C GLY A 151 -6.16 3.21 18.18
N ASN A 152 -7.19 2.68 18.86
CA ASN A 152 -7.32 1.23 19.08
C ASN A 152 -7.43 0.44 17.77
N MET A 153 -8.08 1.02 16.74
CA MET A 153 -8.15 0.40 15.42
C MET A 153 -6.76 0.40 14.76
N LEU A 154 -6.02 1.49 14.87
CA LEU A 154 -4.66 1.59 14.34
C LEU A 154 -3.72 0.59 15.04
N ASP A 155 -3.80 0.47 16.37
CA ASP A 155 -3.02 -0.49 17.16
C ASP A 155 -3.29 -1.92 16.73
N TYR A 156 -4.58 -2.25 16.56
CA TYR A 156 -4.94 -3.58 16.11
C TYR A 156 -4.42 -3.85 14.68
N LEU A 157 -4.54 -2.90 13.75
CA LEU A 157 -4.00 -3.04 12.40
C LEU A 157 -2.46 -3.16 12.37
N GLN A 158 -1.76 -2.54 13.32
CA GLN A 158 -0.30 -2.65 13.48
C GLN A 158 0.12 -3.92 14.23
N SER A 159 -0.78 -4.55 14.99
CA SER A 159 -0.49 -5.81 15.67
C SER A 159 -0.19 -6.94 14.67
N PRO A 160 0.63 -7.94 15.02
CA PRO A 160 0.93 -9.06 14.12
C PRO A 160 -0.32 -9.79 13.60
N VAL A 161 -1.33 -9.95 14.46
CA VAL A 161 -2.59 -10.63 14.12
C VAL A 161 -3.45 -9.76 13.20
N GLY A 162 -3.68 -8.50 13.56
CA GLY A 162 -4.49 -7.60 12.73
C GLY A 162 -3.83 -7.30 11.38
N PHE A 163 -2.51 -7.12 11.35
CA PHE A 163 -1.76 -6.99 10.11
C PHE A 163 -1.91 -8.25 9.23
N ALA A 164 -1.75 -9.45 9.79
CA ALA A 164 -1.92 -10.69 9.02
C ALA A 164 -3.35 -10.84 8.46
N LEU A 165 -4.37 -10.54 9.26
CA LEU A 165 -5.76 -10.75 8.89
C LEU A 165 -6.30 -9.69 7.92
N PHE A 166 -5.93 -8.42 8.10
CA PHE A 166 -6.50 -7.29 7.33
C PHE A 166 -5.60 -6.80 6.20
N VAL A 167 -4.31 -7.15 6.21
CA VAL A 167 -3.36 -6.78 5.15
C VAL A 167 -2.91 -8.02 4.37
N ILE A 168 -2.29 -9.00 5.03
CA ILE A 168 -1.69 -10.15 4.33
C ILE A 168 -2.76 -11.04 3.69
N LEU A 169 -3.79 -11.41 4.43
CA LEU A 169 -4.82 -12.35 3.96
C LEU A 169 -5.57 -11.82 2.72
N PRO A 170 -6.07 -10.57 2.68
CA PRO A 170 -6.67 -10.02 1.47
C PRO A 170 -5.69 -10.05 0.30
N VAL A 171 -4.44 -9.58 0.46
CA VAL A 171 -3.44 -9.60 -0.61
C VAL A 171 -3.20 -11.02 -1.13
N LEU A 172 -3.11 -12.01 -0.24
CA LEU A 172 -2.92 -13.41 -0.61
C LEU A 172 -4.11 -13.97 -1.40
N VAL A 173 -5.33 -13.73 -0.94
CA VAL A 173 -6.56 -14.15 -1.65
C VAL A 173 -6.59 -13.55 -3.05
N LEU A 174 -6.24 -12.27 -3.16
CA LEU A 174 -6.22 -11.56 -4.43
C LEU A 174 -5.14 -12.11 -5.37
N LEU A 175 -3.93 -12.36 -4.88
CA LEU A 175 -2.87 -13.02 -5.65
C LEU A 175 -3.26 -14.41 -6.14
N LEU A 176 -3.97 -15.19 -5.32
CA LEU A 176 -4.45 -16.52 -5.72
C LEU A 176 -5.51 -16.41 -6.83
N LEU A 177 -6.44 -15.46 -6.73
CA LEU A 177 -7.47 -15.23 -7.75
C LEU A 177 -6.88 -14.71 -9.06
N GLU A 178 -5.99 -13.71 -9.01
CA GLU A 178 -5.29 -13.18 -10.18
C GLU A 178 -4.40 -14.24 -10.82
N GLY A 179 -3.67 -15.01 -10.01
CA GLY A 179 -2.84 -16.13 -10.49
C GLY A 179 -3.68 -17.19 -11.20
N ALA A 180 -4.81 -17.59 -10.62
CA ALA A 180 -5.73 -18.53 -11.25
C ALA A 180 -6.33 -17.98 -12.55
N PHE A 181 -6.70 -16.69 -12.58
CA PHE A 181 -7.21 -16.04 -13.78
C PHE A 181 -6.15 -15.97 -14.88
N LEU A 182 -4.91 -15.60 -14.53
CA LEU A 182 -3.78 -15.55 -15.45
C LEU A 182 -3.48 -16.92 -16.04
N VAL A 183 -3.42 -17.97 -15.21
CA VAL A 183 -3.20 -19.35 -15.68
C VAL A 183 -4.32 -19.78 -16.63
N ARG A 184 -5.59 -19.53 -16.27
CA ARG A 184 -6.73 -19.83 -17.16
C ARG A 184 -6.62 -19.08 -18.49
N PHE A 185 -6.29 -17.79 -18.45
CA PHE A 185 -6.11 -16.96 -19.63
C PHE A 185 -4.99 -17.48 -20.54
N LEU A 186 -3.84 -17.84 -19.97
CA LEU A 186 -2.72 -18.42 -20.70
C LEU A 186 -3.07 -19.77 -21.34
N LEU A 187 -3.78 -20.64 -20.62
CA LEU A 187 -4.23 -21.93 -21.15
C LEU A 187 -5.22 -21.77 -22.32
N VAL A 188 -6.16 -20.83 -22.23
CA VAL A 188 -7.11 -20.52 -23.31
C VAL A 188 -6.37 -19.97 -24.54
N MET A 189 -5.47 -19.00 -24.35
CA MET A 189 -4.68 -18.44 -25.45
C MET A 189 -3.81 -19.49 -26.15
N ASN A 190 -3.25 -20.43 -25.39
CA ASN A 190 -2.43 -21.49 -25.99
C ASN A 190 -3.28 -22.47 -26.82
N LYS A 191 -4.50 -22.78 -26.37
CA LYS A 191 -5.47 -23.58 -27.14
C LYS A 191 -5.89 -22.88 -28.42
N GLU A 192 -6.26 -21.60 -28.37
CA GLU A 192 -6.65 -20.84 -29.55
C GLU A 192 -5.53 -20.76 -30.59
N LYS A 193 -4.28 -20.54 -30.15
CA LYS A 193 -3.10 -20.56 -31.04
C LYS A 193 -2.88 -21.93 -31.68
N LEU A 194 -3.10 -23.02 -30.93
CA LEU A 194 -2.95 -24.38 -31.44
C LEU A 194 -4.02 -24.70 -32.49
N GLU A 195 -5.29 -24.37 -32.23
CA GLU A 195 -6.37 -24.54 -33.20
C GLU A 195 -6.16 -23.72 -34.47
N LEU A 196 -5.67 -22.49 -34.34
CA LEU A 196 -5.31 -21.64 -35.48
C LEU A 196 -4.17 -22.23 -36.31
N LYS A 197 -3.14 -22.81 -35.65
CA LYS A 197 -2.06 -23.51 -36.36
C LYS A 197 -2.60 -24.73 -37.11
N PHE A 198 -3.38 -25.57 -36.44
CA PHE A 198 -3.95 -26.78 -37.05
C PHE A 198 -4.85 -26.45 -38.25
N LYS A 199 -5.73 -25.45 -38.13
CA LYS A 199 -6.57 -24.98 -39.26
C LYS A 199 -5.73 -24.47 -40.42
N LYS A 200 -4.65 -23.73 -40.17
CA LYS A 200 -3.73 -23.27 -41.21
C LYS A 200 -3.01 -24.43 -41.90
N GLU A 201 -2.51 -25.40 -41.15
CA GLU A 201 -1.84 -26.58 -41.71
C GLU A 201 -2.80 -27.41 -42.58
N VAL A 202 -4.00 -27.71 -42.08
CA VAL A 202 -5.03 -28.43 -42.86
C VAL A 202 -5.37 -27.67 -44.13
N GLN A 203 -5.49 -26.35 -44.07
CA GLN A 203 -5.79 -25.53 -45.24
C GLN A 203 -4.66 -25.54 -46.27
N ILE A 204 -3.40 -25.48 -45.83
CA ILE A 204 -2.22 -25.58 -46.71
C ILE A 204 -2.19 -26.94 -47.40
N VAL A 205 -2.42 -28.04 -46.66
CA VAL A 205 -2.45 -29.40 -47.22
C VAL A 205 -3.60 -29.58 -48.21
N ASN A 206 -4.79 -29.05 -47.91
CA ASN A 206 -5.91 -29.12 -48.85
C ASN A 206 -5.62 -28.32 -50.12
N GLN A 207 -5.03 -27.13 -50.01
CA GLN A 207 -4.61 -26.35 -51.17
C GLN A 207 -3.54 -27.07 -52.01
N SER A 208 -2.56 -27.72 -51.38
CA SER A 208 -1.55 -28.48 -52.12
C SER A 208 -2.17 -29.68 -52.84
N LEU A 209 -3.06 -30.43 -52.19
CA LEU A 209 -3.77 -31.55 -52.80
C LEU A 209 -4.65 -31.10 -53.98
N GLU A 210 -5.38 -30.00 -53.85
CA GLU A 210 -6.17 -29.43 -54.95
C GLU A 210 -5.27 -29.05 -56.14
N SER A 211 -4.11 -28.44 -55.88
CA SER A 211 -3.14 -28.10 -56.93
C SER A 211 -2.54 -29.31 -57.63
N GLU A 212 -2.27 -30.40 -56.89
CA GLU A 212 -1.76 -31.66 -57.44
C GLU A 212 -2.83 -32.36 -58.28
N ILE A 213 -4.07 -32.43 -57.79
CA ILE A 213 -5.21 -33.00 -58.55
C ILE A 213 -5.44 -32.21 -59.84
N GLU A 214 -5.38 -30.88 -59.81
CA GLU A 214 -5.49 -30.06 -61.01
C GLU A 214 -4.34 -30.30 -62.00
N ALA A 215 -3.10 -30.45 -61.51
CA ALA A 215 -1.95 -30.75 -62.35
C ALA A 215 -2.10 -32.12 -63.04
N ILE A 216 -2.48 -33.15 -62.30
CA ILE A 216 -2.74 -34.49 -62.83
C ILE A 216 -3.89 -34.46 -63.85
N ARG A 217 -4.98 -33.73 -63.55
CA ARG A 217 -6.11 -33.61 -64.47
C ARG A 217 -5.70 -32.94 -65.79
N LYS A 218 -4.85 -31.92 -65.75
CA LYS A 218 -4.30 -31.29 -66.96
C LYS A 218 -3.42 -32.25 -67.75
N GLU A 219 -2.60 -33.06 -67.08
CA GLU A 219 -1.74 -34.05 -67.73
C GLU A 219 -2.56 -35.13 -68.45
N ILE A 220 -3.55 -35.71 -67.78
CA ILE A 220 -4.46 -36.72 -68.36
C ILE A 220 -5.19 -36.15 -69.59
N LEU A 221 -5.67 -34.90 -69.51
CA LEU A 221 -6.33 -34.26 -70.66
C LEU A 221 -5.38 -34.10 -71.85
N ARG A 222 -4.12 -33.75 -71.60
CA ARG A 222 -3.08 -33.63 -72.64
C ARG A 222 -2.77 -34.97 -73.29
N GLU A 223 -2.67 -36.05 -72.51
CA GLU A 223 -2.49 -37.41 -73.03
C GLU A 223 -3.68 -37.87 -73.88
N LEU A 224 -4.91 -37.57 -73.45
CA LEU A 224 -6.14 -37.90 -74.18
C LEU A 224 -6.27 -37.13 -75.51
N GLU A 225 -5.77 -35.90 -75.58
CA GLU A 225 -5.70 -35.13 -76.83
C GLU A 225 -4.66 -35.73 -77.79
N LEU A 226 -3.51 -36.18 -77.27
CA LEU A 226 -2.45 -36.82 -78.06
C LEU A 226 -2.82 -38.22 -78.59
N THR A 227 -3.72 -38.95 -77.91
CA THR A 227 -4.18 -40.28 -78.35
C THR A 227 -5.38 -40.25 -79.31
N LYS A 228 -6.05 -39.09 -79.47
CA LYS A 228 -7.18 -38.91 -80.38
C LYS A 228 -6.82 -38.25 -81.72
N GLY A 229 -5.59 -37.79 -81.89
CA GLY A 229 -5.04 -37.31 -83.17
C GLY A 229 -4.27 -38.39 -83.90
#